data_AF-A0A9D1GZQ5-F1
#
_entry.id   AF-A0A9D1GZQ5-F1
#
_cell.length_a   1.000
_cell.length_b   1.000
_cell.length_c   1.000
_cell.angle_alpha   90.00
_cell.angle_beta   90.00
_cell.angle_gamma   90.00
#
_symmetry.space_group_name_H-M   'P 1'
#
loop_
_entity.id
_entity.type
_entity.pdbx_description
1 polymer ?
#
loop_
_entity_poly.entity_id
_entity_poly.type
_entity_poly.pdbx_seq_one_letter_code
_entity_poly.pdbx_strand_id
1 'polypeptide(L)'
;MVESRWWRNPYPWIVAGLWLFGLLLTVPAPLANDIRYEAGTHFASLHSVAETFSHRPLFHRFFTELFFRPAWILTGEDRVVFEMVLRVQALVLSNLACVALWAGLRRRIPRLASPISVATLAGLVLCSSGVGWEPDWLAVVITVAGVGLAFLRRPVGPVLAGVLFAMAAIVKFLTLPVALIGLLAVLLMDQSGSWEKPAVKLFGQFRSLPVRHPRFLTALVSATVTGITWLVLMALVWPWEIRWMLDSSQMQPRRPFLDNIGLTFELLGNSMIMWPAVALVPAALVRATRTEKIVVWSALLLAWIPVPAQQQYFPYHMAAFPVIASIALVMGVRRGGTWLAGCATVSALASVVVLTMIPPDTRVAWIWPMIGLWVVYAGVAVWVQRRRIHAFPAVRTRRLSALAAAVTVLCLVPISLPAAGWSVTMDPSRYFSTNHSLEENVALFQSGEDIRAEIGPDTPVLYLAFGDQVFAVGNPTWCQFPTNVFTQRGEWEKPILTTQTYADNLACLDDPRNKYLVWDQTFVTYERQPPEVIERIERNFDCTDATTYNVLTLCPRR
;
A
#
# COMPACT_ATOMS: atom_id res chain seq x y z
N MET A 1 6.43 45.21 -8.06
CA MET A 1 5.88 44.13 -7.21
C MET A 1 4.45 43.88 -7.65
N VAL A 2 4.20 42.84 -8.44
CA VAL A 2 2.83 42.47 -8.85
C VAL A 2 2.26 41.62 -7.73
N GLU A 3 1.27 42.14 -6.99
CA GLU A 3 0.49 41.36 -6.04
C GLU A 3 -0.12 40.14 -6.74
N SER A 4 0.55 38.98 -6.61
CA SER A 4 -0.03 37.71 -7.03
C SER A 4 -1.10 37.34 -6.02
N ARG A 5 -2.30 37.90 -6.20
CA ARG A 5 -3.52 37.55 -5.47
C ARG A 5 -3.71 36.04 -5.50
N TRP A 6 -3.37 35.37 -4.40
CA TRP A 6 -3.30 33.91 -4.28
C TRP A 6 -4.63 33.22 -4.62
N TRP A 7 -5.76 33.91 -4.46
CA TRP A 7 -7.10 33.46 -4.85
C TRP A 7 -7.31 33.29 -6.36
N ARG A 8 -6.48 33.88 -7.23
CA ARG A 8 -6.53 33.63 -8.69
C ARG A 8 -5.85 32.33 -9.11
N ASN A 9 -5.13 31.66 -8.20
CA ASN A 9 -4.61 30.32 -8.43
C ASN A 9 -5.62 29.30 -7.86
N PRO A 10 -6.28 28.47 -8.67
CA PRO A 10 -7.23 27.49 -8.16
C PRO A 10 -6.54 26.34 -7.38
N TYR A 11 -5.21 26.23 -7.44
CA TYR A 11 -4.47 25.11 -6.87
C TYR A 11 -4.64 24.93 -5.35
N PRO A 12 -4.47 25.97 -4.49
CA PRO A 12 -4.68 25.81 -3.05
C PRO A 12 -6.10 25.37 -2.70
N TRP A 13 -7.10 25.85 -3.44
CA TRP A 13 -8.50 25.47 -3.25
C TRP A 13 -8.79 24.04 -3.69
N ILE A 14 -8.19 23.58 -4.79
CA ILE A 14 -8.30 22.18 -5.23
C ILE A 14 -7.62 21.26 -4.22
N VAL A 15 -6.43 21.63 -3.72
CA VAL A 15 -5.73 20.86 -2.69
C VAL A 15 -6.55 20.83 -1.40
N ALA A 16 -7.06 21.98 -0.93
CA ALA A 16 -7.90 22.04 0.26
C ALA A 16 -9.20 21.24 0.10
N GLY A 17 -9.87 21.35 -1.04
CA GLY A 17 -11.07 20.57 -1.35
C GLY A 17 -10.78 19.07 -1.40
N LEU A 18 -9.65 18.65 -1.97
CA LEU A 18 -9.22 17.25 -1.94
C LEU A 18 -8.86 16.76 -0.56
N TRP A 19 -8.28 17.63 0.26
CA TRP A 19 -7.93 17.29 1.62
C TRP A 19 -9.19 17.09 2.46
N LEU A 20 -10.17 17.99 2.36
CA LEU A 20 -11.49 17.85 2.99
C LEU A 20 -12.23 16.60 2.48
N PHE A 21 -12.21 16.36 1.17
CA PHE A 21 -12.84 15.19 0.58
C PHE A 21 -12.17 13.89 1.03
N GLY A 22 -10.83 13.87 1.09
CA GLY A 22 -10.06 12.77 1.65
C GLY A 22 -10.41 12.52 3.11
N LEU A 23 -10.44 13.56 3.94
CA LEU A 23 -10.85 13.46 5.34
C LEU A 23 -12.23 12.79 5.48
N LEU A 24 -13.22 13.27 4.72
CA LEU A 24 -14.59 12.76 4.79
C LEU A 24 -14.70 11.29 4.36
N LEU A 25 -13.91 10.86 3.37
CA LEU A 25 -13.99 9.50 2.83
C LEU A 25 -13.10 8.49 3.53
N THR A 26 -11.92 8.90 4.01
CA THR A 26 -10.89 7.95 4.48
C THR A 26 -10.75 7.90 5.99
N VAL A 27 -11.11 8.96 6.73
CA VAL A 27 -10.99 8.97 8.20
C VAL A 27 -12.02 8.05 8.88
N PRO A 28 -13.30 8.01 8.44
CA PRO A 28 -14.27 7.10 9.04
C PRO A 28 -14.04 5.62 8.68
N ALA A 29 -13.17 5.34 7.70
CA ALA A 29 -12.95 3.99 7.22
C ALA A 29 -11.99 3.22 8.15
N PRO A 30 -12.35 2.00 8.57
CA PRO A 30 -11.50 1.17 9.42
C PRO A 30 -10.15 0.91 8.76
N LEU A 31 -9.07 0.78 9.53
CA LEU A 31 -7.77 0.38 9.00
C LEU A 31 -7.82 -1.02 8.36
N ALA A 32 -6.95 -1.25 7.39
CA ALA A 32 -6.79 -2.60 6.84
C ALA A 32 -6.32 -3.57 7.94
N ASN A 33 -6.79 -4.82 7.91
CA ASN A 33 -6.46 -5.82 8.92
C ASN A 33 -4.95 -6.10 8.98
N ASP A 34 -4.24 -5.94 7.86
CA ASP A 34 -2.77 -6.05 7.79
C ASP A 34 -2.02 -4.91 8.49
N ILE A 35 -2.68 -3.78 8.73
CA ILE A 35 -2.17 -2.64 9.52
C ILE A 35 -2.54 -2.78 10.98
N ARG A 36 -3.75 -3.28 11.27
CA ARG A 36 -4.12 -3.70 12.62
C ARG A 36 -3.22 -4.81 13.11
N TYR A 37 -2.85 -5.74 12.23
CA TYR A 37 -1.85 -6.77 12.49
C TYR A 37 -0.55 -6.16 13.00
N GLU A 38 -0.03 -5.15 12.31
CA GLU A 38 1.21 -4.48 12.71
C GLU A 38 1.05 -3.70 14.03
N ALA A 39 -0.07 -3.00 14.21
CA ALA A 39 -0.34 -2.31 15.47
C ALA A 39 -0.48 -3.29 16.65
N GLY A 40 -1.16 -4.42 16.43
CA GLY A 40 -1.34 -5.49 17.41
C GLY A 40 -0.01 -6.11 17.82
N THR A 41 0.87 -6.41 16.86
CA THR A 41 2.20 -6.94 17.19
C THR A 41 3.02 -5.94 18.01
N HIS A 42 2.99 -4.65 17.67
CA HIS A 42 3.73 -3.61 18.40
C HIS A 42 3.23 -3.39 19.82
N PHE A 43 1.90 -3.35 20.02
CA PHE A 43 1.33 -2.96 21.30
C PHE A 43 1.15 -4.12 22.27
N ALA A 44 0.91 -5.34 21.76
CA ALA A 44 0.84 -6.52 22.62
C ALA A 44 2.23 -7.04 23.02
N SER A 45 3.26 -6.85 22.19
CA SER A 45 4.59 -7.37 22.53
C SER A 45 5.24 -6.58 23.66
N LEU A 46 5.80 -7.31 24.63
CA LEU A 46 6.64 -6.72 25.69
C LEU A 46 8.11 -6.54 25.26
N HIS A 47 8.47 -6.98 24.06
CA HIS A 47 9.81 -6.81 23.50
C HIS A 47 9.94 -5.48 22.77
N SER A 48 11.17 -5.07 22.47
CA SER A 48 11.38 -3.93 21.59
C SER A 48 10.90 -4.24 20.17
N VAL A 49 10.49 -3.23 19.41
CA VAL A 49 10.06 -3.39 18.01
C VAL A 49 11.11 -4.12 17.13
N ALA A 50 12.39 -4.03 17.49
CA ALA A 50 13.45 -4.76 16.79
C ALA A 50 13.48 -6.26 17.11
N GLU A 51 13.04 -6.65 18.30
CA GLU A 51 13.00 -8.02 18.84
C GLU A 51 11.63 -8.70 18.68
N THR A 52 10.60 -7.93 18.29
CA THR A 52 9.27 -8.43 17.97
C THR A 52 9.16 -8.77 16.49
N PHE A 53 8.98 -10.04 16.16
CA PHE A 53 8.70 -10.46 14.79
C PHE A 53 7.33 -9.96 14.33
N SER A 54 7.30 -9.39 13.13
CA SER A 54 6.12 -9.24 12.30
C SER A 54 6.50 -9.59 10.86
N HIS A 55 5.54 -9.84 9.98
CA HIS A 55 5.83 -10.02 8.54
C HIS A 55 6.36 -8.76 7.84
N ARG A 56 6.60 -7.68 8.58
CA ARG A 56 7.10 -6.42 8.06
C ARG A 56 8.60 -6.29 8.33
N PRO A 57 9.40 -5.84 7.35
CA PRO A 57 10.81 -5.60 7.54
C PRO A 57 11.07 -4.58 8.63
N LEU A 58 12.21 -4.72 9.29
CA LEU A 58 12.60 -3.89 10.44
C LEU A 58 12.48 -2.38 10.20
N PHE A 59 12.81 -1.90 9.00
CA PHE A 59 12.69 -0.48 8.70
C PHE A 59 11.22 -0.03 8.69
N HIS A 60 10.30 -0.84 8.15
CA HIS A 60 8.87 -0.53 8.18
C HIS A 60 8.34 -0.55 9.60
N ARG A 61 8.71 -1.54 10.42
CA ARG A 61 8.41 -1.60 11.86
C ARG A 61 8.86 -0.35 12.61
N PHE A 62 10.11 0.08 12.45
CA PHE A 62 10.57 1.34 13.07
C PHE A 62 9.82 2.56 12.55
N PHE A 63 9.50 2.58 11.26
CA PHE A 63 8.77 3.69 10.68
C PHE A 63 7.34 3.75 11.23
N THR A 64 6.60 2.64 11.26
CA THR A 64 5.24 2.61 11.81
C THR A 64 5.24 2.93 13.29
N GLU A 65 6.18 2.40 14.08
CA GLU A 65 6.29 2.70 15.52
C GLU A 65 6.40 4.20 15.80
N LEU A 66 7.18 4.93 14.99
CA LEU A 66 7.35 6.39 15.11
C LEU A 66 6.02 7.16 15.01
N PHE A 67 5.01 6.60 14.33
CA PHE A 67 3.70 7.22 14.15
C PHE A 67 2.61 6.57 15.03
N PHE A 68 2.67 5.26 15.21
CA PHE A 68 1.70 4.45 15.94
C PHE A 68 1.81 4.73 17.43
N ARG A 69 3.02 4.73 18.01
CA ARG A 69 3.18 4.93 19.46
C ARG A 69 2.67 6.30 19.93
N PRO A 70 3.00 7.44 19.28
CA PRO A 70 2.43 8.72 19.68
C PRO A 70 0.92 8.80 19.50
N ALA A 71 0.38 8.18 18.45
CA ALA A 71 -1.07 8.12 18.23
C ALA A 71 -1.75 7.33 19.36
N TRP A 72 -1.22 6.17 19.71
CA TRP A 72 -1.74 5.31 20.78
C TRP A 72 -1.76 6.02 22.14
N ILE A 73 -0.67 6.72 22.48
CA ILE A 73 -0.57 7.52 23.71
C ILE A 73 -1.60 8.66 23.70
N LEU A 74 -1.76 9.35 22.57
CA LEU A 74 -2.69 10.48 22.43
C LEU A 74 -4.15 10.06 22.61
N THR A 75 -4.51 8.85 22.18
CA THR A 75 -5.90 8.38 22.17
C THR A 75 -6.29 7.57 23.41
N GLY A 76 -5.35 7.33 24.34
CA GLY A 76 -5.64 6.60 25.58
C GLY A 76 -6.14 5.18 25.34
N GLU A 77 -5.57 4.49 24.35
CA GLU A 77 -5.96 3.13 23.91
C GLU A 77 -7.33 3.00 23.23
N ASP A 78 -8.05 4.11 22.98
CA ASP A 78 -9.23 4.08 22.12
C ASP A 78 -8.81 3.72 20.69
N ARG A 79 -9.16 2.50 20.28
CA ARG A 79 -8.78 1.91 18.99
C ARG A 79 -9.43 2.62 17.82
N VAL A 80 -10.68 3.06 17.96
CA VAL A 80 -11.40 3.75 16.88
C VAL A 80 -10.78 5.11 16.65
N VAL A 81 -10.52 5.87 17.73
CA VAL A 81 -9.86 7.18 17.63
C VAL A 81 -8.41 7.02 17.14
N PHE A 82 -7.70 5.98 17.59
CA PHE A 82 -6.35 5.65 17.10
C PHE A 82 -6.35 5.45 15.58
N GLU A 83 -7.27 4.63 15.05
CA GLU A 83 -7.41 4.41 13.62
C GLU A 83 -7.66 5.72 12.87
N MET A 84 -8.57 6.58 13.37
CA MET A 84 -8.84 7.89 12.79
C MET A 84 -7.60 8.80 12.77
N VAL A 85 -6.82 8.82 13.86
CA VAL A 85 -5.56 9.59 13.93
C VAL A 85 -4.56 9.08 12.90
N LEU A 86 -4.41 7.76 12.74
CA LEU A 86 -3.54 7.19 11.72
C LEU A 86 -3.99 7.55 10.30
N ARG A 87 -5.30 7.63 10.03
CA ARG A 87 -5.82 8.12 8.75
C ARG A 87 -5.44 9.58 8.50
N VAL A 88 -5.58 10.44 9.51
CA VAL A 88 -5.18 11.85 9.43
C VAL A 88 -3.67 11.98 9.18
N GLN A 89 -2.85 11.20 9.88
CA GLN A 89 -1.40 11.17 9.67
C GLN A 89 -1.03 10.73 8.23
N ALA A 90 -1.71 9.72 7.67
CA ALA A 90 -1.51 9.30 6.28
C ALA A 90 -1.85 10.41 5.27
N LEU A 91 -2.92 11.18 5.52
CA LEU A 91 -3.29 12.36 4.72
C LEU A 91 -2.24 13.46 4.81
N VAL A 92 -1.67 13.70 6.00
CA VAL A 92 -0.59 14.66 6.21
C VAL A 92 0.66 14.22 5.45
N LEU A 93 1.10 12.97 5.58
CA LEU A 93 2.26 12.43 4.87
C LEU A 93 2.10 12.53 3.35
N SER A 94 0.94 12.17 2.83
CA SER A 94 0.61 12.30 1.39
C SER A 94 0.71 13.74 0.91
N ASN A 95 0.19 14.69 1.71
CA ASN A 95 0.24 16.12 1.40
C ASN A 95 1.69 16.64 1.41
N LEU A 96 2.47 16.32 2.45
CA LEU A 96 3.88 16.72 2.55
C LEU A 96 4.70 16.19 1.36
N ALA A 97 4.53 14.92 0.99
CA ALA A 97 5.18 14.33 -0.19
C ALA A 97 4.78 15.07 -1.48
N CYS A 98 3.50 15.39 -1.64
CA CYS A 98 3.00 16.08 -2.83
C CYS A 98 3.39 17.57 -2.89
N VAL A 99 3.56 18.22 -1.75
CA VAL A 99 4.11 19.59 -1.63
C VAL A 99 5.59 19.58 -2.00
N ALA A 100 6.36 18.59 -1.53
CA ALA A 100 7.75 18.41 -1.94
C ALA A 100 7.85 18.16 -3.45
N LEU A 101 7.01 17.29 -4.01
CA LEU A 101 6.89 17.05 -5.44
C LEU A 101 6.60 18.35 -6.19
N TRP A 102 5.56 19.09 -5.78
CA TRP A 102 5.21 20.36 -6.40
C TRP A 102 6.35 21.40 -6.34
N ALA A 103 7.01 21.53 -5.19
CA ALA A 103 8.12 22.46 -5.00
C ALA A 103 9.31 22.13 -5.92
N GLY A 104 9.65 20.85 -6.04
CA GLY A 104 10.67 20.36 -6.97
C GLY A 104 10.27 20.59 -8.44
N LEU A 105 9.07 20.15 -8.82
CA LEU A 105 8.57 20.29 -10.18
C LEU A 105 8.41 21.76 -10.60
N ARG A 106 8.06 22.67 -9.69
CA ARG A 106 7.99 24.12 -10.01
C ARG A 106 9.32 24.69 -10.47
N ARG A 107 10.45 24.10 -10.07
CA ARG A 107 11.79 24.54 -10.50
C ARG A 107 12.19 23.96 -11.87
N ARG A 108 11.46 22.97 -12.39
CA ARG A 108 11.85 22.21 -13.60
C ARG A 108 10.81 22.25 -14.69
N ILE A 109 9.56 21.98 -14.34
CA ILE A 109 8.39 21.95 -15.22
C ILE A 109 7.21 22.72 -14.59
N PRO A 110 7.30 24.06 -14.42
CA PRO A 110 6.30 24.86 -13.69
C PRO A 110 4.86 24.65 -14.17
N ARG A 111 4.67 24.45 -15.48
CA ARG A 111 3.36 24.24 -16.11
C ARG A 111 2.70 22.90 -15.77
N LEU A 112 3.49 21.92 -15.30
CA LEU A 112 3.03 20.57 -14.97
C LEU A 112 3.05 20.31 -13.46
N ALA A 113 3.75 21.13 -12.67
CA ALA A 113 3.90 20.93 -11.22
C ALA A 113 2.57 20.75 -10.49
N SER A 114 1.62 21.67 -10.69
CA SER A 114 0.30 21.63 -10.06
C SER A 114 -0.57 20.43 -10.50
N PRO A 115 -0.81 20.19 -11.81
CA PRO A 115 -1.64 19.07 -12.21
C PRO A 115 -1.05 17.70 -11.85
N ILE A 116 0.27 17.53 -11.92
CA ILE A 116 0.92 16.28 -11.50
C ILE A 116 0.78 16.11 -9.99
N SER A 117 1.13 17.12 -9.19
CA SER A 117 1.03 17.05 -7.73
C SER A 117 -0.40 16.76 -7.24
N VAL A 118 -1.41 17.37 -7.85
CA VAL A 118 -2.83 17.10 -7.51
C VAL A 118 -3.23 15.68 -7.91
N ALA A 119 -2.82 15.20 -9.09
CA ALA A 119 -3.10 13.82 -9.51
C ALA A 119 -2.43 12.80 -8.58
N THR A 120 -1.19 13.07 -8.19
CA THR A 120 -0.45 12.25 -7.21
C THR A 120 -1.11 12.27 -5.85
N LEU A 121 -1.52 13.45 -5.36
CA LEU A 121 -2.19 13.61 -4.07
C LEU A 121 -3.52 12.84 -4.06
N ALA A 122 -4.35 13.00 -5.10
CA ALA A 122 -5.59 12.25 -5.22
C ALA A 122 -5.33 10.73 -5.21
N GLY A 123 -4.33 10.28 -5.97
CA GLY A 123 -3.88 8.89 -5.99
C GLY A 123 -3.53 8.36 -4.60
N LEU A 124 -2.66 9.07 -3.87
CA LEU A 124 -2.18 8.67 -2.54
C LEU A 124 -3.26 8.71 -1.46
N VAL A 125 -4.08 9.77 -1.47
CA VAL A 125 -5.12 10.00 -0.46
C VAL A 125 -6.27 9.03 -0.64
N LEU A 126 -6.83 8.92 -1.85
CA LEU A 126 -8.05 8.12 -2.05
C LEU A 126 -7.77 6.62 -2.08
N CYS A 127 -6.54 6.18 -2.43
CA CYS A 127 -6.16 4.78 -2.24
C CYS A 127 -5.88 4.45 -0.77
N SER A 128 -5.57 5.45 0.08
CA SER A 128 -5.18 5.20 1.46
C SER A 128 -6.24 4.47 2.26
N SER A 129 -7.55 4.62 1.95
CA SER A 129 -8.62 3.88 2.61
C SER A 129 -8.40 2.36 2.58
N GLY A 130 -7.90 1.82 1.46
CA GLY A 130 -7.65 0.39 1.32
C GLY A 130 -6.21 -0.05 1.59
N VAL A 131 -5.22 0.84 1.41
CA VAL A 131 -3.79 0.44 1.39
C VAL A 131 -2.89 1.36 2.21
N GLY A 132 -3.44 2.37 2.89
CA GLY A 132 -2.66 3.31 3.69
C GLY A 132 -1.86 2.60 4.78
N TRP A 133 -0.64 3.07 5.03
CA TRP A 133 0.35 2.46 5.93
C TRP A 133 0.96 1.13 5.48
N GLU A 134 0.45 0.50 4.43
CA GLU A 134 1.10 -0.66 3.84
C GLU A 134 2.51 -0.29 3.37
N PRO A 135 3.50 -1.18 3.47
CA PRO A 135 4.86 -0.93 2.98
C PRO A 135 4.87 -0.44 1.53
N ASP A 136 4.05 -1.07 0.68
CA ASP A 136 3.90 -0.73 -0.72
C ASP A 136 3.39 0.71 -0.92
N TRP A 137 2.40 1.17 -0.14
CA TRP A 137 1.91 2.56 -0.18
C TRP A 137 2.94 3.54 0.37
N LEU A 138 3.58 3.21 1.50
CA LEU A 138 4.58 4.06 2.13
C LEU A 138 5.78 4.27 1.20
N ALA A 139 6.21 3.23 0.49
CA ALA A 139 7.26 3.34 -0.52
C ALA A 139 6.88 4.32 -1.64
N VAL A 140 5.62 4.38 -2.07
CA VAL A 140 5.15 5.35 -3.07
C VAL A 140 5.18 6.77 -2.49
N VAL A 141 4.69 6.99 -1.26
CA VAL A 141 4.74 8.30 -0.58
C VAL A 141 6.18 8.82 -0.47
N ILE A 142 7.09 7.97 0.01
CA ILE A 142 8.52 8.29 0.16
C ILE A 142 9.15 8.56 -1.20
N THR A 143 8.85 7.75 -2.22
CA THR A 143 9.36 7.95 -3.59
C THR A 143 8.89 9.27 -4.19
N VAL A 144 7.60 9.62 -4.01
CA VAL A 144 7.04 10.90 -4.46
C VAL A 144 7.76 12.07 -3.82
N ALA A 145 8.00 12.01 -2.50
CA ALA A 145 8.81 13.01 -1.80
C ALA A 145 10.23 13.07 -2.37
N GLY A 146 10.88 11.92 -2.59
CA GLY A 146 12.21 11.78 -3.18
C GLY A 146 12.33 12.45 -4.55
N VAL A 147 11.38 12.20 -5.45
CA VAL A 147 11.32 12.87 -6.76
C VAL A 147 11.22 14.39 -6.61
N GLY A 148 10.43 14.87 -5.65
CA GLY A 148 10.35 16.30 -5.33
C GLY A 148 11.67 16.89 -4.83
N LEU A 149 12.29 16.23 -3.84
CA LEU A 149 13.55 16.69 -3.23
C LEU A 149 14.72 16.70 -4.22
N ALA A 150 14.75 15.77 -5.18
CA ALA A 150 15.80 15.69 -6.21
C ALA A 150 15.92 17.00 -7.00
N PHE A 151 14.81 17.72 -7.14
CA PHE A 151 14.76 18.98 -7.88
C PHE A 151 14.94 20.24 -7.01
N LEU A 152 15.29 20.06 -5.73
CA LEU A 152 15.67 21.17 -4.86
C LEU A 152 17.12 21.65 -5.13
N ARG A 153 17.68 22.48 -4.23
CA ARG A 153 19.03 23.04 -4.38
C ARG A 153 20.08 21.94 -4.28
N ARG A 154 21.10 21.98 -5.14
CA ARG A 154 22.21 21.03 -5.13
C ARG A 154 23.28 21.46 -4.10
N PRO A 155 24.02 20.50 -3.50
CA PRO A 155 23.88 19.06 -3.64
C PRO A 155 22.80 18.44 -2.73
N VAL A 156 22.33 19.19 -1.72
CA VAL A 156 21.48 18.70 -0.63
C VAL A 156 20.20 18.01 -1.12
N GLY A 157 19.47 18.60 -2.07
CA GLY A 157 18.22 18.04 -2.59
C GLY A 157 18.37 16.63 -3.16
N PRO A 158 19.26 16.41 -4.15
CA PRO A 158 19.56 15.07 -4.68
C PRO A 158 20.08 14.07 -3.63
N VAL A 159 20.88 14.49 -2.65
CA VAL A 159 21.33 13.60 -1.56
C VAL A 159 20.13 13.13 -0.75
N LEU A 160 19.29 14.05 -0.28
CA LEU A 160 18.07 13.70 0.46
C LEU A 160 17.12 12.82 -0.36
N ALA A 161 17.01 13.07 -1.67
CA ALA A 161 16.25 12.21 -2.57
C ALA A 161 16.79 10.78 -2.61
N GLY A 162 18.12 10.61 -2.66
CA GLY A 162 18.74 9.29 -2.60
C GLY A 162 18.46 8.56 -1.28
N VAL A 163 18.53 9.26 -0.15
CA VAL A 163 18.14 8.71 1.16
C VAL A 163 16.68 8.23 1.12
N LEU A 164 15.76 9.04 0.59
CA LEU A 164 14.35 8.63 0.46
C LEU A 164 14.17 7.44 -0.49
N PHE A 165 14.88 7.38 -1.61
CA PHE A 165 14.81 6.20 -2.50
C PHE A 165 15.35 4.94 -1.84
N ALA A 166 16.38 5.04 -1.01
CA ALA A 166 16.84 3.92 -0.18
C ALA A 166 15.76 3.50 0.82
N MET A 167 15.18 4.45 1.57
CA MET A 167 14.08 4.20 2.50
C MET A 167 12.90 3.50 1.82
N ALA A 168 12.50 3.95 0.63
CA ALA A 168 11.43 3.33 -0.14
C ALA A 168 11.74 1.89 -0.55
N ALA A 169 13.01 1.54 -0.77
CA ALA A 169 13.43 0.17 -1.12
C ALA A 169 13.62 -0.74 0.10
N ILE A 170 13.95 -0.19 1.28
CA ILE A 170 14.17 -0.99 2.50
C ILE A 170 12.91 -1.13 3.36
N VAL A 171 11.89 -0.29 3.15
CA VAL A 171 10.53 -0.49 3.72
C VAL A 171 10.02 -1.90 3.40
N LYS A 172 10.31 -2.39 2.19
CA LYS A 172 10.09 -3.77 1.77
C LYS A 172 11.00 -4.12 0.62
N PHE A 173 11.67 -5.26 0.65
CA PHE A 173 12.57 -5.63 -0.46
C PHE A 173 11.87 -5.59 -1.83
N LEU A 174 10.59 -5.99 -1.86
CA LEU A 174 9.75 -5.93 -3.05
C LEU A 174 9.31 -4.51 -3.48
N THR A 175 9.61 -3.46 -2.71
CA THR A 175 9.36 -2.06 -3.10
C THR A 175 10.57 -1.40 -3.76
N LEU A 176 11.68 -2.12 -3.98
CA LEU A 176 12.79 -1.67 -4.83
C LEU A 176 12.32 -1.16 -6.21
N PRO A 177 11.39 -1.83 -6.94
CA PRO A 177 10.88 -1.32 -8.20
C PRO A 177 10.22 0.07 -8.07
N VAL A 178 9.57 0.38 -6.94
CA VAL A 178 8.98 1.70 -6.68
C VAL A 178 10.07 2.77 -6.57
N ALA A 179 11.16 2.49 -5.86
CA ALA A 179 12.32 3.39 -5.81
C ALA A 179 12.95 3.61 -7.19
N LEU A 180 13.02 2.56 -8.02
CA LEU A 180 13.52 2.64 -9.40
C LEU A 180 12.62 3.51 -10.30
N ILE A 181 11.29 3.50 -10.09
CA ILE A 181 10.36 4.42 -10.77
C ILE A 181 10.73 5.88 -10.43
N GLY A 182 11.02 6.17 -9.16
CA GLY A 182 11.48 7.49 -8.72
C GLY A 182 12.80 7.91 -9.38
N LEU A 183 13.80 7.04 -9.38
CA LEU A 183 15.09 7.27 -10.04
C LEU A 183 14.94 7.46 -11.55
N LEU A 184 14.08 6.67 -12.21
CA LEU A 184 13.74 6.84 -13.63
C LEU A 184 13.12 8.23 -13.88
N ALA A 185 12.17 8.65 -13.04
CA ALA A 185 11.57 9.97 -13.14
C ALA A 185 12.63 11.08 -13.00
N VAL A 186 13.56 10.95 -12.05
CA VAL A 186 14.65 11.91 -11.87
C VAL A 186 15.57 11.94 -13.09
N LEU A 187 16.02 10.78 -13.59
CA LEU A 187 16.87 10.66 -14.78
C LEU A 187 16.29 11.42 -15.97
N LEU A 188 14.99 11.25 -16.22
CA LEU A 188 14.28 11.85 -17.35
C LEU A 188 14.09 13.35 -17.21
N MET A 189 13.98 13.88 -15.99
CA MET A 189 13.78 15.30 -15.71
C MET A 189 15.07 16.05 -15.34
N ASP A 190 16.22 15.36 -15.29
CA ASP A 190 17.51 15.98 -14.92
C ASP A 190 18.11 16.85 -16.03
N GLN A 191 17.67 16.68 -17.27
CA GLN A 191 18.01 17.57 -18.37
C GLN A 191 16.93 18.64 -18.59
N SER A 192 17.34 19.88 -18.89
CA SER A 192 16.40 20.94 -19.30
C SER A 192 15.82 20.64 -20.68
N GLY A 193 14.49 20.61 -20.81
CA GLY A 193 13.80 20.35 -22.09
C GLY A 193 13.67 18.87 -22.48
N SER A 194 14.23 17.94 -21.71
CA SER A 194 14.17 16.50 -22.01
C SER A 194 12.77 15.91 -21.92
N TRP A 195 11.83 16.49 -21.18
CA TRP A 195 10.46 15.95 -21.18
C TRP A 195 9.73 16.15 -22.52
N GLU A 196 10.13 17.16 -23.30
CA GLU A 196 9.54 17.45 -24.62
C GLU A 196 10.28 16.71 -25.76
N LYS A 197 11.59 16.43 -25.61
CA LYS A 197 12.40 15.64 -26.54
C LYS A 197 13.48 14.83 -25.80
N PRO A 198 13.11 13.73 -25.13
CA PRO A 198 14.07 12.95 -24.34
C PRO A 198 14.96 12.14 -25.27
N ALA A 199 16.21 12.56 -25.39
CA ALA A 199 17.27 11.84 -26.08
C ALA A 199 18.25 11.26 -25.05
N VAL A 200 17.79 10.32 -24.20
CA VAL A 200 18.71 9.54 -23.38
C VAL A 200 19.26 8.42 -24.24
N LYS A 201 20.41 8.63 -24.89
CA LYS A 201 21.14 7.55 -25.57
C LYS A 201 21.93 6.75 -24.53
N LEU A 202 21.23 5.96 -23.71
CA LEU A 202 21.79 5.19 -22.58
C LEU A 202 23.03 4.37 -22.98
N PHE A 203 23.02 3.75 -24.17
CA PHE A 203 24.08 2.84 -24.61
C PHE A 203 25.29 3.52 -25.27
N GLY A 204 25.22 4.80 -25.65
CA GLY A 204 26.31 5.51 -26.34
C GLY A 204 26.97 6.64 -25.54
N GLN A 205 26.47 6.95 -24.34
CA GLN A 205 26.77 8.20 -23.65
C GLN A 205 27.10 8.04 -22.16
N PHE A 206 27.48 6.84 -21.72
CA PHE A 206 27.86 6.55 -20.32
C PHE A 206 28.93 7.54 -19.79
N ARG A 207 29.92 7.91 -20.61
CA ARG A 207 30.94 8.92 -20.23
C ARG A 207 30.38 10.33 -20.00
N SER A 208 29.26 10.68 -20.63
CA SER A 208 28.63 12.01 -20.49
C SER A 208 27.51 12.06 -19.44
N LEU A 209 27.14 10.91 -18.88
CA LEU A 209 26.08 10.76 -17.89
C LEU A 209 26.33 11.65 -16.65
N PRO A 210 27.56 11.76 -16.11
CA PRO A 210 27.84 12.63 -14.96
C PRO A 210 27.66 14.12 -15.23
N VAL A 211 27.98 14.56 -16.44
CA VAL A 211 27.83 15.97 -16.83
C VAL A 211 26.36 16.30 -17.09
N ARG A 212 25.61 15.34 -17.67
CA ARG A 212 24.24 15.57 -18.13
C ARG A 212 23.15 15.26 -17.12
N HIS A 213 23.39 14.33 -16.20
CA HIS A 213 22.42 13.89 -15.20
C HIS A 213 23.02 13.91 -13.78
N PRO A 214 23.46 15.09 -13.32
CA PRO A 214 24.25 15.16 -12.11
C PRO A 214 23.37 15.04 -10.85
N ARG A 215 22.06 15.31 -10.91
CA ARG A 215 21.12 15.08 -9.79
C ARG A 215 20.78 13.59 -9.69
N PHE A 216 20.53 12.94 -10.82
CA PHE A 216 20.29 11.49 -10.86
C PHE A 216 21.46 10.72 -10.27
N LEU A 217 22.70 11.01 -10.69
CA LEU A 217 23.86 10.30 -10.13
C LEU A 217 24.05 10.57 -8.65
N THR A 218 23.85 11.81 -8.18
CA THR A 218 23.96 12.12 -6.74
C THR A 218 22.91 11.34 -5.95
N ALA A 219 21.67 11.28 -6.44
CA ALA A 219 20.59 10.52 -5.80
C ALA A 219 20.87 9.01 -5.84
N LEU A 220 21.36 8.48 -6.97
CA LEU A 220 21.70 7.06 -7.11
C LEU A 220 22.82 6.66 -6.14
N VAL A 221 23.94 7.40 -6.12
CA VAL A 221 25.05 7.14 -5.20
C VAL A 221 24.60 7.23 -3.75
N SER A 222 23.85 8.27 -3.40
CA SER A 222 23.32 8.43 -2.04
C SER A 222 22.37 7.30 -1.67
N ALA A 223 21.51 6.83 -2.59
CA ALA A 223 20.62 5.69 -2.35
C ALA A 223 21.40 4.39 -2.14
N THR A 224 22.40 4.12 -2.98
CA THR A 224 23.26 2.94 -2.87
C THR A 224 24.01 2.91 -1.55
N VAL A 225 24.66 4.02 -1.17
CA VAL A 225 25.40 4.12 0.09
C VAL A 225 24.46 3.95 1.29
N THR A 226 23.30 4.62 1.27
CA THR A 226 22.32 4.51 2.37
C THR A 226 21.77 3.09 2.50
N GLY A 227 21.38 2.45 1.38
CA GLY A 227 20.84 1.10 1.38
C GLY A 227 21.86 0.05 1.83
N ILE A 228 23.10 0.12 1.34
CA ILE A 228 24.17 -0.80 1.78
C ILE A 228 24.47 -0.59 3.27
N THR A 229 24.56 0.67 3.71
CA THR A 229 24.81 0.98 5.12
C THR A 229 23.70 0.40 6.00
N TRP A 230 22.43 0.52 5.60
CA TRP A 230 21.31 -0.08 6.32
C TRP A 230 21.43 -1.60 6.41
N LEU A 231 21.72 -2.29 5.29
CA LEU A 231 21.87 -3.74 5.29
C LEU A 231 23.02 -4.21 6.19
N VAL A 232 24.15 -3.51 6.17
CA VAL A 232 25.30 -3.82 7.04
C VAL A 232 24.94 -3.59 8.50
N LEU A 233 24.34 -2.45 8.84
CA LEU A 233 23.92 -2.16 10.21
C LEU A 233 22.90 -3.19 10.71
N MET A 234 21.92 -3.54 9.88
CA MET A 234 20.91 -4.54 10.21
C MET A 234 21.54 -5.91 10.48
N ALA A 235 22.47 -6.35 9.63
CA ALA A 235 23.16 -7.62 9.82
C ALA A 235 24.05 -7.65 11.08
N LEU A 236 24.65 -6.51 11.46
CA LEU A 236 25.54 -6.40 12.63
C LEU A 236 24.79 -6.23 13.95
N VAL A 237 23.71 -5.44 13.95
CA VAL A 237 22.98 -5.06 15.18
C VAL A 237 21.79 -5.98 15.43
N TRP A 238 21.10 -6.42 14.38
CA TRP A 238 19.89 -7.24 14.45
C TRP A 238 20.01 -8.48 13.55
N PRO A 239 20.98 -9.38 13.82
CA PRO A 239 21.27 -10.52 12.95
C PRO A 239 20.09 -11.49 12.78
N TRP A 240 19.17 -11.54 13.76
CA TRP A 240 17.94 -12.30 13.65
C TRP A 240 17.00 -11.79 12.56
N GLU A 241 17.04 -10.50 12.20
CA GLU A 241 16.23 -9.97 11.11
C GLU A 241 16.56 -10.62 9.77
N ILE A 242 17.85 -10.86 9.52
CA ILE A 242 18.30 -11.59 8.33
C ILE A 242 17.74 -13.02 8.36
N ARG A 243 17.78 -13.69 9.51
CA ARG A 243 17.22 -15.03 9.69
C ARG A 243 15.71 -15.04 9.44
N TRP A 244 14.96 -14.14 10.07
CA TRP A 244 13.52 -14.02 9.90
C TRP A 244 13.13 -13.77 8.45
N MET A 245 13.86 -12.93 7.71
CA MET A 245 13.61 -12.73 6.28
C MET A 245 13.88 -14.01 5.46
N LEU A 246 14.97 -14.72 5.75
CA LEU A 246 15.30 -15.98 5.06
C LEU A 246 14.27 -17.07 5.37
N ASP A 247 13.87 -17.22 6.62
CA ASP A 247 12.89 -18.23 7.04
C ASP A 247 11.47 -17.87 6.55
N SER A 248 11.10 -16.59 6.55
CA SER A 248 9.83 -16.11 5.97
C SER A 248 9.72 -16.38 4.47
N SER A 249 10.85 -16.45 3.75
CA SER A 249 10.84 -16.84 2.33
C SER A 249 10.40 -18.29 2.11
N GLN A 250 10.48 -19.14 3.14
CA GLN A 250 9.98 -20.51 3.12
C GLN A 250 8.45 -20.57 3.30
N MET A 251 7.80 -19.49 3.75
CA MET A 251 6.33 -19.41 3.85
C MET A 251 5.65 -19.06 2.52
N GLN A 252 6.42 -18.65 1.51
CA GLN A 252 5.87 -18.21 0.24
C GLN A 252 5.50 -19.42 -0.62
N PRO A 253 4.28 -19.48 -1.20
CA PRO A 253 3.91 -20.54 -2.12
C PRO A 253 4.92 -20.61 -3.27
N ARG A 254 5.49 -21.80 -3.52
CA ARG A 254 6.39 -22.03 -4.67
C ARG A 254 5.64 -22.60 -5.86
N ARG A 255 4.66 -21.86 -6.36
CA ARG A 255 3.86 -22.33 -7.51
C ARG A 255 4.51 -21.89 -8.83
N PRO A 256 4.50 -22.73 -9.87
CA PRO A 256 4.88 -22.32 -11.21
C PRO A 256 4.09 -21.08 -11.65
N PHE A 257 4.75 -20.13 -12.33
CA PHE A 257 4.11 -18.87 -12.76
C PHE A 257 2.87 -19.10 -13.64
N LEU A 258 2.91 -20.11 -14.51
CA LEU A 258 1.82 -20.42 -15.43
C LEU A 258 0.54 -20.86 -14.69
N ASP A 259 0.67 -21.53 -13.54
CA ASP A 259 -0.47 -21.99 -12.75
C ASP A 259 -1.23 -20.83 -12.09
N ASN A 260 -0.59 -19.67 -12.04
CA ASN A 260 -1.02 -18.48 -11.32
C ASN A 260 -1.31 -17.28 -12.25
N ILE A 261 -1.23 -17.49 -13.57
CA ILE A 261 -1.43 -16.42 -14.56
C ILE A 261 -2.87 -15.89 -14.53
N GLY A 262 -3.85 -16.76 -14.24
CA GLY A 262 -5.25 -16.38 -14.07
C GLY A 262 -5.44 -15.36 -12.95
N LEU A 263 -4.95 -15.69 -11.75
CA LEU A 263 -4.98 -14.80 -10.56
C LEU A 263 -4.28 -13.47 -10.81
N THR A 264 -3.19 -13.51 -11.57
CA THR A 264 -2.41 -12.32 -11.97
C THR A 264 -3.27 -11.38 -12.84
N PHE A 265 -4.03 -11.90 -13.79
CA PHE A 265 -4.96 -11.12 -14.61
C PHE A 265 -6.23 -10.72 -13.86
N GLU A 266 -6.73 -11.55 -12.95
CA GLU A 266 -7.85 -11.22 -12.07
C GLU A 266 -7.53 -9.99 -11.23
N LEU A 267 -6.34 -9.93 -10.63
CA LEU A 267 -5.89 -8.76 -9.87
C LEU A 267 -5.75 -7.51 -10.74
N LEU A 268 -5.23 -7.64 -11.97
CA LEU A 268 -5.20 -6.52 -12.92
C LEU A 268 -6.62 -6.04 -13.23
N GLY A 269 -7.54 -6.96 -13.47
CA GLY A 269 -8.95 -6.72 -13.70
C GLY A 269 -9.64 -5.99 -12.56
N ASN A 270 -9.41 -6.47 -11.34
CA ASN A 270 -9.87 -5.85 -10.11
C ASN A 270 -9.34 -4.41 -10.00
N SER A 271 -8.06 -4.20 -10.31
CA SER A 271 -7.46 -2.86 -10.30
C SER A 271 -8.12 -1.90 -11.28
N MET A 272 -8.64 -2.38 -12.42
CA MET A 272 -9.39 -1.56 -13.39
C MET A 272 -10.76 -1.14 -12.85
N ILE A 273 -11.41 -2.01 -12.06
CA ILE A 273 -12.71 -1.72 -11.43
C ILE A 273 -12.52 -0.79 -10.22
N MET A 274 -11.55 -1.08 -9.35
CA MET A 274 -11.26 -0.27 -8.15
C MET A 274 -10.65 1.09 -8.51
N TRP A 275 -9.84 1.15 -9.58
CA TRP A 275 -9.21 2.37 -10.09
C TRP A 275 -9.42 2.50 -11.60
N PRO A 276 -10.59 3.00 -12.05
CA PRO A 276 -10.90 3.22 -13.47
C PRO A 276 -9.87 4.01 -14.28
N ALA A 277 -9.01 4.80 -13.61
CA ALA A 277 -7.88 5.45 -14.25
C ALA A 277 -6.90 4.44 -14.89
N VAL A 278 -6.72 3.25 -14.30
CA VAL A 278 -5.84 2.17 -14.80
C VAL A 278 -6.31 1.68 -16.16
N ALA A 279 -7.62 1.41 -16.32
CA ALA A 279 -8.21 0.99 -17.59
C ALA A 279 -8.03 2.05 -18.70
N LEU A 280 -7.93 3.32 -18.33
CA LEU A 280 -7.82 4.44 -19.26
C LEU A 280 -6.39 4.84 -19.64
N VAL A 281 -5.37 4.22 -19.04
CA VAL A 281 -3.96 4.50 -19.39
C VAL A 281 -3.68 4.37 -20.89
N PRO A 282 -4.10 3.29 -21.59
CA PRO A 282 -3.88 3.16 -23.02
C PRO A 282 -4.46 4.34 -23.82
N ALA A 283 -5.68 4.77 -23.48
CA ALA A 283 -6.36 5.90 -24.13
C ALA A 283 -5.65 7.22 -23.84
N ALA A 284 -5.24 7.44 -22.59
CA ALA A 284 -4.50 8.61 -22.15
C ALA A 284 -3.14 8.75 -22.88
N LEU A 285 -2.53 7.63 -23.28
CA LEU A 285 -1.26 7.58 -23.98
C LEU A 285 -1.35 7.67 -25.50
N VAL A 286 -2.54 7.63 -26.13
CA VAL A 286 -2.69 7.67 -27.60
C VAL A 286 -1.93 8.85 -28.23
N ARG A 287 -2.12 10.05 -27.68
CA ARG A 287 -1.47 11.31 -28.13
C ARG A 287 -0.17 11.63 -27.38
N ALA A 288 0.34 10.71 -26.57
CA ALA A 288 1.59 10.89 -25.84
C ALA A 288 2.80 10.72 -26.77
N THR A 289 3.90 11.37 -26.44
CA THR A 289 5.18 11.15 -27.13
C THR A 289 5.65 9.71 -26.95
N ARG A 290 6.53 9.22 -27.83
CA ARG A 290 7.12 7.87 -27.70
C ARG A 290 7.74 7.66 -26.33
N THR A 291 8.36 8.69 -25.77
CA THR A 291 9.03 8.55 -24.48
C THR A 291 8.08 8.65 -23.31
N GLU A 292 7.07 9.52 -23.34
CA GLU A 292 6.01 9.46 -22.33
C GLU A 292 5.39 8.05 -22.27
N LYS A 293 5.19 7.40 -23.42
CA LYS A 293 4.72 6.01 -23.49
C LYS A 293 5.71 5.05 -22.83
N ILE A 294 6.98 5.08 -23.22
CA ILE A 294 8.02 4.22 -22.64
C ILE A 294 8.08 4.41 -21.12
N VAL A 295 8.05 5.65 -20.64
CA VAL A 295 8.18 5.97 -19.21
C VAL A 295 7.00 5.46 -18.42
N VAL A 296 5.77 5.73 -18.88
CA VAL A 296 4.56 5.25 -18.19
C VAL A 296 4.48 3.74 -18.22
N TRP A 297 4.75 3.09 -19.36
CA TRP A 297 4.73 1.63 -19.46
C TRP A 297 5.84 0.97 -18.65
N SER A 298 7.06 1.52 -18.64
CA SER A 298 8.14 1.03 -17.79
C SER A 298 7.81 1.21 -16.32
N ALA A 299 7.19 2.33 -15.92
CA ALA A 299 6.78 2.53 -14.54
C ALA A 299 5.68 1.56 -14.11
N LEU A 300 4.68 1.31 -14.96
CA LEU A 300 3.65 0.30 -14.69
C LEU A 300 4.22 -1.12 -14.65
N LEU A 301 5.15 -1.45 -15.54
CA LEU A 301 5.83 -2.74 -15.53
C LEU A 301 6.64 -2.93 -14.25
N LEU A 302 7.41 -1.91 -13.83
CA LEU A 302 8.15 -1.94 -12.56
C LEU A 302 7.20 -2.10 -11.37
N ALA A 303 6.10 -1.34 -11.34
CA ALA A 303 5.08 -1.46 -10.32
C ALA A 303 4.37 -2.83 -10.32
N TRP A 304 4.40 -3.55 -11.45
CA TRP A 304 3.79 -4.88 -11.58
C TRP A 304 4.69 -6.00 -11.04
N ILE A 305 6.02 -5.84 -11.05
CA ILE A 305 6.99 -6.89 -10.65
C ILE A 305 6.67 -7.55 -9.29
N PRO A 306 6.27 -6.81 -8.24
CA PRO A 306 6.01 -7.41 -6.92
C PRO A 306 4.91 -8.47 -6.94
N VAL A 307 3.93 -8.35 -7.84
CA VAL A 307 2.74 -9.20 -7.89
C VAL A 307 3.08 -10.64 -8.23
N PRO A 308 3.71 -10.96 -9.37
CA PRO A 308 4.13 -12.33 -9.66
C PRO A 308 5.33 -12.78 -8.81
N ALA A 309 6.12 -11.86 -8.26
CA ALA A 309 7.26 -12.20 -7.41
C ALA A 309 6.82 -12.67 -6.02
N GLN A 310 5.77 -12.08 -5.46
CA GLN A 310 5.25 -12.44 -4.15
C GLN A 310 4.21 -13.57 -4.22
N GLN A 311 3.56 -13.77 -5.38
CA GLN A 311 2.49 -14.76 -5.57
C GLN A 311 1.34 -14.64 -4.54
N GLN A 312 1.16 -13.43 -4.02
CA GLN A 312 0.10 -13.03 -3.13
C GLN A 312 -0.69 -11.94 -3.85
N TYR A 313 -1.97 -12.17 -4.12
CA TYR A 313 -2.75 -11.35 -5.06
C TYR A 313 -3.55 -10.25 -4.36
N PHE A 314 -2.86 -9.50 -3.51
CA PHE A 314 -3.46 -8.44 -2.72
C PHE A 314 -3.40 -7.08 -3.44
N PRO A 315 -4.48 -6.26 -3.45
CA PRO A 315 -4.51 -4.97 -4.13
C PRO A 315 -3.48 -3.96 -3.64
N TYR A 316 -2.97 -4.07 -2.41
CA TYR A 316 -1.93 -3.16 -1.92
C TYR A 316 -0.61 -3.29 -2.68
N HIS A 317 -0.31 -4.43 -3.30
CA HIS A 317 0.84 -4.57 -4.21
C HIS A 317 0.74 -3.65 -5.43
N MET A 318 -0.45 -3.14 -5.73
CA MET A 318 -0.70 -2.20 -6.82
C MET A 318 -0.65 -0.73 -6.37
N ALA A 319 -0.20 -0.39 -5.15
CA ALA A 319 -0.27 0.97 -4.62
C ALA A 319 0.28 2.06 -5.55
N ALA A 320 1.28 1.74 -6.40
CA ALA A 320 1.84 2.66 -7.38
C ALA A 320 0.95 2.87 -8.64
N PHE A 321 0.11 1.90 -9.01
CA PHE A 321 -0.78 1.95 -10.19
C PHE A 321 -1.71 3.15 -10.20
N PRO A 322 -2.54 3.40 -9.15
CA PRO A 322 -3.48 4.53 -9.18
C PRO A 322 -2.75 5.87 -9.29
N VAL A 323 -1.55 6.00 -8.71
CA VAL A 323 -0.73 7.22 -8.81
C VAL A 323 -0.22 7.44 -10.24
N ILE A 324 0.39 6.41 -10.85
CA ILE A 324 0.92 6.48 -12.22
C ILE A 324 -0.22 6.70 -13.22
N ALA A 325 -1.32 5.96 -13.07
CA ALA A 325 -2.50 6.06 -13.92
C ALA A 325 -3.17 7.43 -13.83
N SER A 326 -3.26 8.01 -12.63
CA SER A 326 -3.77 9.36 -12.41
C SER A 326 -2.96 10.42 -13.12
N ILE A 327 -1.62 10.35 -13.02
CA ILE A 327 -0.71 11.25 -13.74
C ILE A 327 -0.91 11.09 -15.25
N ALA A 328 -0.95 9.85 -15.75
CA ALA A 328 -1.15 9.56 -17.17
C ALA A 328 -2.50 10.12 -17.66
N LEU A 329 -3.58 9.92 -16.91
CA LEU A 329 -4.93 10.39 -17.23
C LEU A 329 -4.99 11.93 -17.28
N VAL A 330 -4.45 12.63 -16.28
CA VAL A 330 -4.40 14.11 -16.30
C VAL A 330 -3.65 14.62 -17.53
N MET A 331 -2.52 13.99 -17.87
CA MET A 331 -1.77 14.34 -19.08
C MET A 331 -2.55 14.00 -20.35
N GLY A 332 -3.26 12.88 -20.36
CA GLY A 332 -4.15 12.43 -21.43
C GLY A 332 -5.29 13.41 -21.69
N VAL A 333 -6.04 13.81 -20.66
CA VAL A 333 -7.18 14.75 -20.76
C VAL A 333 -6.73 16.09 -21.30
N ARG A 334 -5.56 16.58 -20.86
CA ARG A 334 -4.97 17.82 -21.37
C ARG A 334 -4.59 17.77 -22.84
N ARG A 335 -4.31 16.58 -23.39
CA ARG A 335 -4.04 16.37 -24.82
C ARG A 335 -5.31 16.02 -25.62
N GLY A 336 -6.30 15.39 -24.98
CA GLY A 336 -7.47 14.76 -25.59
C GLY A 336 -8.77 15.57 -25.51
N GLY A 337 -8.84 16.59 -24.66
CA GLY A 337 -10.05 17.39 -24.46
C GLY A 337 -11.07 16.73 -23.54
N THR A 338 -12.30 17.26 -23.54
CA THR A 338 -13.39 16.87 -22.63
C THR A 338 -13.92 15.45 -22.86
N TRP A 339 -13.66 14.83 -24.01
CA TRP A 339 -14.11 13.47 -24.30
C TRP A 339 -13.50 12.43 -23.36
N LEU A 340 -12.16 12.43 -23.19
CA LEU A 340 -11.50 11.49 -22.30
C LEU A 340 -11.94 11.71 -20.84
N ALA A 341 -12.29 12.95 -20.50
CA ALA A 341 -12.91 13.26 -19.21
C ALA A 341 -14.31 12.65 -19.06
N GLY A 342 -15.12 12.66 -20.13
CA GLY A 342 -16.40 11.96 -20.18
C GLY A 342 -16.25 10.44 -20.02
N CYS A 343 -15.28 9.82 -20.72
CA CYS A 343 -14.96 8.40 -20.53
C CYS A 343 -14.64 8.11 -19.06
N ALA A 344 -13.69 8.85 -18.49
CA ALA A 344 -13.31 8.71 -17.10
C ALA A 344 -14.47 8.89 -16.10
N THR A 345 -15.44 9.76 -16.41
CA THR A 345 -16.65 9.91 -15.58
C THR A 345 -17.56 8.69 -15.70
N VAL A 346 -17.80 8.20 -16.92
CA VAL A 346 -18.60 6.99 -17.17
C VAL A 346 -17.98 5.78 -16.49
N SER A 347 -16.66 5.62 -16.57
CA SER A 347 -15.98 4.50 -15.94
C SER A 347 -16.02 4.59 -14.41
N ALA A 348 -15.83 5.79 -13.84
CA ALA A 348 -16.03 6.00 -12.40
C ALA A 348 -17.44 5.59 -11.95
N LEU A 349 -18.48 6.06 -12.64
CA LEU A 349 -19.88 5.72 -12.32
C LEU A 349 -20.14 4.21 -12.47
N ALA A 350 -19.65 3.59 -13.54
CA ALA A 350 -19.78 2.15 -13.76
C ALA A 350 -19.14 1.35 -12.62
N SER A 351 -17.95 1.74 -12.15
CA SER A 351 -17.33 1.12 -10.99
C SER A 351 -18.13 1.31 -9.71
N VAL A 352 -18.66 2.51 -9.45
CA VAL A 352 -19.53 2.74 -8.28
C VAL A 352 -20.72 1.79 -8.33
N VAL A 353 -21.38 1.64 -9.48
CA VAL A 353 -22.50 0.70 -9.66
C VAL A 353 -22.06 -0.74 -9.41
N VAL A 354 -20.96 -1.19 -10.03
CA VAL A 354 -20.44 -2.54 -9.81
C VAL A 354 -20.17 -2.79 -8.32
N LEU A 355 -19.55 -1.84 -7.63
CA LEU A 355 -19.11 -2.03 -6.26
C LEU A 355 -20.24 -1.88 -5.22
N THR A 356 -21.34 -1.20 -5.54
CA THR A 356 -22.43 -0.92 -4.58
C THR A 356 -23.72 -1.66 -4.88
N MET A 357 -23.97 -2.02 -6.15
CA MET A 357 -25.23 -2.62 -6.58
C MET A 357 -25.10 -4.10 -6.96
N ILE A 358 -23.88 -4.59 -7.21
CA ILE A 358 -23.65 -6.01 -7.53
C ILE A 358 -23.16 -6.74 -6.27
N PRO A 359 -23.85 -7.80 -5.82
CA PRO A 359 -23.44 -8.59 -4.66
C PRO A 359 -22.00 -9.13 -4.79
N PRO A 360 -21.22 -9.20 -3.70
CA PRO A 360 -19.87 -9.78 -3.69
C PRO A 360 -19.77 -11.15 -4.38
N ASP A 361 -20.66 -12.09 -4.05
CA ASP A 361 -20.67 -13.44 -4.63
C ASP A 361 -20.79 -13.41 -6.16
N THR A 362 -21.65 -12.52 -6.67
CA THR A 362 -21.83 -12.34 -8.11
C THR A 362 -20.61 -11.70 -8.76
N ARG A 363 -19.95 -10.73 -8.10
CA ARG A 363 -18.73 -10.11 -8.60
C ARG A 363 -17.60 -11.12 -8.78
N VAL A 364 -17.41 -11.99 -7.79
CA VAL A 364 -16.39 -13.05 -7.84
C VAL A 364 -16.73 -14.07 -8.92
N ALA A 365 -17.98 -14.55 -8.98
CA ALA A 365 -18.41 -15.51 -10.00
C ALA A 365 -18.26 -14.96 -11.44
N TRP A 366 -18.43 -13.64 -11.63
CA TRP A 366 -18.43 -12.99 -12.95
C TRP A 366 -17.19 -12.14 -13.20
N ILE A 367 -16.09 -12.39 -12.48
CA ILE A 367 -14.86 -11.60 -12.60
C ILE A 367 -14.36 -11.51 -14.06
N TRP A 368 -14.31 -12.63 -14.78
CA TRP A 368 -13.83 -12.67 -16.17
C TRP A 368 -14.72 -11.88 -17.15
N PRO A 369 -16.05 -12.04 -17.16
CA PRO A 369 -16.95 -11.16 -17.90
C PRO A 369 -16.75 -9.67 -17.59
N MET A 370 -16.59 -9.30 -16.30
CA MET A 370 -16.35 -7.91 -15.89
C MET A 370 -15.03 -7.40 -16.46
N ILE A 371 -13.94 -8.19 -16.37
CA ILE A 371 -12.65 -7.85 -16.96
C ILE A 371 -12.77 -7.65 -18.47
N GLY A 372 -13.46 -8.56 -19.16
CA GLY A 372 -13.73 -8.46 -20.59
C GLY A 372 -14.41 -7.13 -20.95
N LEU A 373 -15.43 -6.73 -20.18
CA LEU A 373 -16.13 -5.46 -20.36
C LEU A 373 -15.19 -4.25 -20.22
N TRP A 374 -14.34 -4.24 -19.19
CA TRP A 374 -13.37 -3.16 -18.96
C TRP A 374 -12.29 -3.08 -20.04
N VAL A 375 -11.82 -4.23 -20.54
CA VAL A 375 -10.87 -4.30 -21.66
C VAL A 375 -11.51 -3.79 -22.95
N VAL A 376 -12.74 -4.20 -23.26
CA VAL A 376 -13.48 -3.71 -24.43
C VAL A 376 -13.69 -2.20 -24.31
N TYR A 377 -14.10 -1.71 -23.14
CA TYR A 377 -14.26 -0.30 -22.86
C TYR A 377 -12.97 0.51 -23.08
N ALA A 378 -11.84 0.02 -22.56
CA ALA A 378 -10.53 0.62 -22.80
C ALA A 378 -10.16 0.63 -24.29
N GLY A 379 -10.46 -0.46 -25.01
CA GLY A 379 -10.29 -0.56 -26.47
C GLY A 379 -11.11 0.48 -27.24
N VAL A 380 -12.38 0.66 -26.90
CA VAL A 380 -13.25 1.69 -27.48
C VAL A 380 -12.72 3.09 -27.17
N ALA A 381 -12.31 3.35 -25.92
CA ALA A 381 -11.73 4.63 -25.54
C ALA A 381 -10.46 4.96 -26.36
N VAL A 382 -9.57 3.98 -26.57
CA VAL A 382 -8.39 4.11 -27.45
C VAL A 382 -8.80 4.40 -28.89
N TRP A 383 -9.77 3.65 -29.43
CA TRP A 383 -10.23 3.81 -30.81
C TRP A 383 -10.85 5.19 -31.06
N VAL A 384 -11.76 5.65 -30.19
CA VAL A 384 -12.37 6.99 -30.29
C VAL A 384 -11.29 8.06 -30.14
N GLN A 385 -10.38 7.90 -29.19
CA GLN A 385 -9.30 8.86 -28.97
C GLN A 385 -8.39 9.01 -30.18
N ARG A 386 -8.12 7.90 -30.91
CA ARG A 386 -7.39 7.91 -32.19
C ARG A 386 -8.17 8.63 -33.29
N ARG A 387 -9.47 8.35 -33.45
CA ARG A 387 -10.29 8.99 -34.50
C ARG A 387 -10.46 10.49 -34.28
N ARG A 388 -10.58 10.93 -33.02
CA ARG A 388 -10.71 12.35 -32.69
C ARG A 388 -9.41 13.15 -32.77
N ILE A 389 -8.27 12.53 -33.11
CA ILE A 389 -6.96 13.21 -33.28
C ILE A 389 -7.06 14.44 -34.19
N HIS A 390 -7.90 14.37 -35.23
CA HIS A 390 -8.01 15.44 -36.23
C HIS A 390 -9.10 16.48 -35.94
N ALA A 391 -10.07 16.18 -35.06
CA ALA A 391 -11.26 17.01 -34.88
C ALA A 391 -11.13 18.12 -33.82
N PHE A 392 -10.18 18.00 -32.88
CA PHE A 392 -10.04 18.96 -31.78
C PHE A 392 -8.56 19.25 -31.47
N PRO A 393 -8.11 20.50 -31.65
CA PRO A 393 -6.77 20.94 -31.25
C PRO A 393 -6.54 20.75 -29.75
N ALA A 394 -5.29 20.56 -29.34
CA ALA A 394 -4.93 20.49 -27.93
C ALA A 394 -5.14 21.85 -27.24
N VAL A 395 -6.23 21.99 -26.47
CA VAL A 395 -6.54 23.22 -25.74
C VAL A 395 -5.91 23.19 -24.35
N ARG A 396 -4.85 23.97 -24.11
CA ARG A 396 -4.13 24.01 -22.83
C ARG A 396 -4.62 25.16 -21.95
N THR A 397 -5.85 25.08 -21.43
CA THR A 397 -6.40 26.10 -20.51
C THR A 397 -6.31 25.67 -19.04
N ARG A 398 -6.35 26.65 -18.13
CA ARG A 398 -6.47 26.40 -16.68
C ARG A 398 -7.75 25.62 -16.35
N ARG A 399 -8.87 25.92 -17.02
CA ARG A 399 -10.16 25.22 -16.85
C ARG A 399 -10.04 23.73 -17.18
N LEU A 400 -9.38 23.38 -18.29
CA LEU A 400 -9.16 21.98 -18.66
C LEU A 400 -8.26 21.25 -17.66
N SER A 401 -7.31 21.95 -17.04
CA SER A 401 -6.45 21.35 -15.99
C SER A 401 -7.22 21.08 -14.70
N ALA A 402 -8.15 21.97 -14.32
CA ALA A 402 -9.05 21.75 -13.18
C ALA A 402 -10.03 20.60 -13.47
N LEU A 403 -10.60 20.55 -14.68
CA LEU A 403 -11.46 19.44 -15.10
C LEU A 403 -10.71 18.10 -15.08
N ALA A 404 -9.48 18.06 -15.62
CA ALA A 404 -8.65 16.85 -15.61
C ALA A 404 -8.38 16.37 -14.18
N ALA A 405 -8.06 17.29 -13.27
CA ALA A 405 -7.88 16.97 -11.86
C ALA A 405 -9.17 16.42 -11.23
N ALA A 406 -10.31 17.10 -11.42
CA ALA A 406 -11.60 16.67 -10.88
C ALA A 406 -11.99 15.26 -11.38
N VAL A 407 -11.76 14.97 -12.65
CA VAL A 407 -12.06 13.67 -13.25
C VAL A 407 -11.16 12.56 -12.71
N THR A 408 -9.87 12.85 -12.51
CA THR A 408 -8.96 11.90 -11.86
C THR A 408 -9.42 11.55 -10.45
N VAL A 409 -9.91 12.55 -9.71
CA VAL A 409 -10.47 12.35 -8.38
C VAL A 409 -11.70 11.47 -8.44
N LEU A 410 -12.62 11.72 -9.38
CA LEU A 410 -13.78 10.85 -9.62
C LEU A 410 -13.39 9.41 -9.94
N CYS A 411 -12.37 9.18 -10.76
CA CYS A 411 -11.85 7.84 -11.06
C CYS A 411 -11.18 7.14 -9.87
N LEU A 412 -10.98 7.83 -8.75
CA LEU A 412 -10.42 7.26 -7.52
C LEU A 412 -11.44 7.21 -6.39
N VAL A 413 -12.65 7.73 -6.57
CA VAL A 413 -13.74 7.53 -5.60
C VAL A 413 -14.09 6.05 -5.39
N PRO A 414 -14.13 5.19 -6.44
CA PRO A 414 -14.56 3.81 -6.26
C PRO A 414 -13.77 3.04 -5.20
N ILE A 415 -12.43 3.19 -5.11
CA ILE A 415 -11.61 2.53 -4.07
C ILE A 415 -11.93 2.99 -2.65
N SER A 416 -12.43 4.21 -2.48
CA SER A 416 -12.81 4.73 -1.17
C SER A 416 -14.21 4.30 -0.75
N LEU A 417 -14.96 3.61 -1.62
CA LEU A 417 -16.23 3.03 -1.23
C LEU A 417 -15.98 1.85 -0.29
N PRO A 418 -16.78 1.65 0.75
CA PRO A 418 -16.45 0.63 1.72
C PRO A 418 -16.78 -0.79 1.22
N ALA A 419 -17.53 -0.91 0.12
CA ALA A 419 -17.71 -2.17 -0.61
C ALA A 419 -16.61 -2.44 -1.66
N ALA A 420 -15.54 -1.62 -1.71
CA ALA A 420 -14.52 -1.68 -2.76
C ALA A 420 -13.26 -2.45 -2.38
N GLY A 421 -12.78 -2.27 -1.14
CA GLY A 421 -11.57 -2.94 -0.67
C GLY A 421 -11.77 -4.44 -0.79
N TRP A 422 -10.94 -5.11 -1.62
CA TRP A 422 -10.86 -6.57 -1.84
C TRP A 422 -11.97 -7.22 -2.71
N SER A 423 -12.94 -6.42 -3.18
CA SER A 423 -14.32 -6.85 -3.46
C SER A 423 -14.68 -7.54 -4.77
N VAL A 424 -13.69 -7.78 -5.63
CA VAL A 424 -13.94 -8.46 -6.91
C VAL A 424 -13.11 -9.74 -7.05
N THR A 425 -12.10 -9.98 -6.20
CA THR A 425 -11.15 -11.11 -6.37
C THR A 425 -10.88 -11.94 -5.12
N MET A 426 -11.42 -11.58 -3.96
CA MET A 426 -11.25 -12.39 -2.74
C MET A 426 -12.58 -12.98 -2.26
N ASP A 427 -12.49 -14.07 -1.50
CA ASP A 427 -13.62 -14.84 -0.99
C ASP A 427 -14.66 -13.92 -0.33
N PRO A 428 -15.90 -13.93 -0.85
CA PRO A 428 -16.93 -12.99 -0.45
C PRO A 428 -17.34 -13.11 1.03
N SER A 429 -17.10 -14.28 1.65
CA SER A 429 -17.52 -14.60 3.03
C SER A 429 -16.69 -13.94 4.15
N ARG A 430 -15.50 -13.40 3.84
CA ARG A 430 -14.56 -12.88 4.87
C ARG A 430 -14.30 -11.36 4.79
N TYR A 431 -14.76 -10.66 3.76
CA TYR A 431 -14.20 -9.33 3.46
C TYR A 431 -15.19 -8.24 2.96
N PHE A 432 -16.52 -8.47 2.86
CA PHE A 432 -17.40 -7.52 2.12
C PHE A 432 -18.76 -7.16 2.72
N SER A 433 -18.81 -6.04 3.43
CA SER A 433 -19.64 -4.86 3.12
C SER A 433 -19.34 -3.78 4.17
N THR A 434 -19.63 -2.50 3.93
CA THR A 434 -19.43 -1.45 4.97
C THR A 434 -20.11 -1.82 6.28
N ASN A 435 -21.36 -2.30 6.19
CA ASN A 435 -22.20 -2.54 7.34
C ASN A 435 -21.80 -3.84 8.03
N HIS A 436 -21.55 -4.91 7.25
CA HIS A 436 -21.03 -6.16 7.80
C HIS A 436 -19.64 -5.96 8.41
N SER A 437 -18.76 -5.21 7.75
CA SER A 437 -17.45 -4.86 8.29
C SER A 437 -17.57 -3.96 9.53
N LEU A 438 -18.51 -3.03 9.58
CA LEU A 438 -18.73 -2.20 10.77
C LEU A 438 -19.26 -3.05 11.94
N GLU A 439 -20.25 -3.92 11.71
CA GLU A 439 -20.80 -4.85 12.70
C GLU A 439 -19.73 -5.84 13.19
N GLU A 440 -18.94 -6.40 12.27
CA GLU A 440 -17.82 -7.28 12.57
C GLU A 440 -16.72 -6.56 13.35
N ASN A 441 -16.43 -5.29 13.01
CA ASN A 441 -15.49 -4.45 13.76
C ASN A 441 -15.97 -4.17 15.19
N VAL A 442 -17.26 -3.90 15.37
CA VAL A 442 -17.86 -3.71 16.70
C VAL A 442 -17.78 -5.02 17.49
N ALA A 443 -18.18 -6.15 16.88
CA ALA A 443 -18.10 -7.47 17.52
C ALA A 443 -16.66 -7.86 17.87
N LEU A 444 -15.70 -7.55 17.02
CA LEU A 444 -14.27 -7.75 17.23
C LEU A 444 -13.77 -6.99 18.47
N PHE A 445 -14.01 -5.68 18.53
CA PHE A 445 -13.56 -4.87 19.67
C PHE A 445 -14.31 -5.22 20.96
N GLN A 446 -15.61 -5.51 20.89
CA GLN A 446 -16.38 -5.97 22.04
C GLN A 446 -15.80 -7.29 22.60
N SER A 447 -15.49 -8.26 21.73
CA SER A 447 -14.89 -9.54 22.16
C SER A 447 -13.54 -9.32 22.86
N GLY A 448 -12.73 -8.38 22.36
CA GLY A 448 -11.48 -7.99 23.01
C GLY A 448 -11.69 -7.36 24.38
N GLU A 449 -12.67 -6.47 24.52
CA GLU A 449 -13.04 -5.85 25.80
C GLU A 449 -13.59 -6.87 26.81
N ASP A 450 -14.43 -7.80 26.36
CA ASP A 450 -15.00 -8.85 27.20
C ASP A 450 -13.90 -9.79 27.73
N ILE A 451 -12.95 -10.20 26.88
CA ILE A 451 -11.77 -10.97 27.31
C ILE A 451 -10.95 -10.18 28.34
N ARG A 452 -10.64 -8.90 28.08
CA ARG A 452 -9.90 -8.05 29.03
C ARG A 452 -10.64 -7.88 30.36
N ALA A 453 -11.97 -7.85 30.33
CA ALA A 453 -12.78 -7.76 31.54
C ALA A 453 -12.73 -9.06 32.36
N GLU A 454 -12.68 -10.22 31.70
CA GLU A 454 -12.56 -11.53 32.37
C GLU A 454 -11.17 -11.73 33.00
N ILE A 455 -10.10 -11.54 32.23
CA ILE A 455 -8.74 -11.92 32.67
C ILE A 455 -7.93 -10.75 33.21
N GLY A 456 -8.40 -9.51 33.06
CA GLY A 456 -7.66 -8.30 33.36
C GLY A 456 -6.80 -7.81 32.18
N PRO A 457 -6.66 -6.49 31.98
CA PRO A 457 -6.00 -5.92 30.80
C PRO A 457 -4.48 -6.16 30.74
N ASP A 458 -3.82 -6.29 31.89
CA ASP A 458 -2.36 -6.47 32.00
C ASP A 458 -1.94 -7.95 32.06
N THR A 459 -2.91 -8.87 32.01
CA THR A 459 -2.64 -10.31 32.14
C THR A 459 -1.94 -10.81 30.88
N PRO A 460 -0.75 -11.42 31.00
CA PRO A 460 -0.02 -11.89 29.82
C PRO A 460 -0.68 -13.09 29.17
N VAL A 461 -0.82 -13.05 27.84
CA VAL A 461 -1.44 -14.11 27.05
C VAL A 461 -0.53 -14.58 25.91
N LEU A 462 -0.82 -15.78 25.41
CA LEU A 462 -0.31 -16.26 24.13
C LEU A 462 -1.40 -16.18 23.09
N TYR A 463 -1.07 -15.68 21.90
CA TYR A 463 -2.03 -15.51 20.80
C TYR A 463 -1.82 -16.53 19.69
N LEU A 464 -2.75 -17.47 19.55
CA LEU A 464 -2.92 -18.27 18.34
C LEU A 464 -4.00 -17.63 17.45
N ALA A 465 -3.79 -16.36 17.09
CA ALA A 465 -4.77 -15.56 16.35
C ALA A 465 -4.10 -14.64 15.32
N PHE A 466 -4.88 -14.17 14.34
CA PHE A 466 -4.41 -13.14 13.41
C PHE A 466 -4.26 -11.79 14.14
N GLY A 467 -3.45 -10.90 13.57
CA GLY A 467 -2.98 -9.73 14.31
C GLY A 467 -4.04 -8.64 14.54
N ASP A 468 -5.14 -8.64 13.81
CA ASP A 468 -6.30 -7.79 14.11
C ASP A 468 -7.01 -8.23 15.41
N GLN A 469 -7.09 -9.53 15.68
CA GLN A 469 -7.54 -10.08 16.96
C GLN A 469 -6.58 -9.70 18.09
N VAL A 470 -5.26 -9.78 17.85
CA VAL A 470 -4.25 -9.33 18.82
C VAL A 470 -4.41 -7.84 19.13
N PHE A 471 -4.63 -7.02 18.09
CA PHE A 471 -4.92 -5.60 18.26
C PHE A 471 -6.19 -5.36 19.08
N ALA A 472 -7.28 -6.07 18.77
CA ALA A 472 -8.56 -5.94 19.45
C ALA A 472 -8.51 -6.34 20.94
N VAL A 473 -7.84 -7.45 21.26
CA VAL A 473 -7.68 -7.90 22.64
C VAL A 473 -6.65 -7.02 23.38
N GLY A 474 -5.45 -6.86 22.83
CA GLY A 474 -4.43 -5.95 23.36
C GLY A 474 -3.83 -6.31 24.72
N ASN A 475 -4.06 -7.52 25.23
CA ASN A 475 -3.33 -8.05 26.37
C ASN A 475 -1.84 -8.24 26.02
N PRO A 476 -0.92 -8.04 26.98
CA PRO A 476 0.51 -8.18 26.71
C PRO A 476 0.89 -9.64 26.43
N THR A 477 1.98 -9.85 25.69
CA THR A 477 2.56 -11.16 25.44
C THR A 477 4.09 -11.14 25.60
N TRP A 478 4.63 -12.20 26.21
CA TRP A 478 6.07 -12.41 26.33
C TRP A 478 6.67 -13.10 25.10
N CYS A 479 5.85 -13.51 24.14
CA CYS A 479 6.35 -14.11 22.91
C CYS A 479 6.95 -13.05 21.98
N GLN A 480 8.10 -13.34 21.39
CA GLN A 480 8.70 -12.52 20.32
C GLN A 480 7.87 -12.56 19.02
N PHE A 481 6.91 -13.48 18.92
CA PHE A 481 5.99 -13.65 17.81
C PHE A 481 4.55 -13.42 18.30
N PRO A 482 4.09 -12.17 18.45
CA PRO A 482 2.75 -11.88 18.96
C PRO A 482 1.64 -12.49 18.12
N THR A 483 1.92 -12.77 16.85
CA THR A 483 1.10 -13.66 16.02
C THR A 483 1.92 -14.92 15.74
N ASN A 484 1.46 -16.08 16.21
CA ASN A 484 2.15 -17.38 16.04
C ASN A 484 2.09 -17.90 14.60
N VAL A 485 2.61 -17.12 13.66
CA VAL A 485 2.41 -17.36 12.23
C VAL A 485 3.32 -18.43 11.65
N PHE A 486 4.51 -18.67 12.22
CA PHE A 486 5.33 -19.80 11.79
C PHE A 486 4.64 -21.12 12.16
N THR A 487 4.06 -21.17 13.36
CA THR A 487 3.21 -22.29 13.80
C THR A 487 2.04 -22.48 12.85
N GLN A 488 1.29 -21.41 12.58
CA GLN A 488 0.14 -21.43 11.69
C GLN A 488 0.48 -21.95 10.28
N ARG A 489 1.58 -21.46 9.68
CA ARG A 489 2.03 -21.86 8.34
C ARG A 489 2.59 -23.29 8.30
N GLY A 490 2.98 -23.86 9.43
CA GLY A 490 3.42 -25.26 9.56
C GLY A 490 2.36 -26.28 9.13
N GLU A 491 1.08 -25.88 9.13
CA GLU A 491 -0.04 -26.66 8.59
C GLU A 491 0.25 -27.14 7.14
N TRP A 492 0.63 -26.22 6.24
CA TRP A 492 0.77 -26.52 4.80
C TRP A 492 2.17 -26.28 4.22
N GLU A 493 3.03 -25.45 4.81
CA GLU A 493 4.39 -25.17 4.31
C GLU A 493 5.46 -26.00 5.02
N LYS A 494 5.59 -27.29 4.65
CA LYS A 494 6.53 -28.23 5.32
C LYS A 494 7.98 -27.76 5.45
N PRO A 495 8.59 -27.00 4.51
CA PRO A 495 9.95 -26.50 4.68
C PRO A 495 10.15 -25.58 5.89
N ILE A 496 9.09 -24.98 6.43
CA ILE A 496 9.19 -24.09 7.58
C ILE A 496 9.52 -24.84 8.88
N LEU A 497 9.09 -26.10 8.98
CA LEU A 497 9.18 -26.92 10.19
C LEU A 497 10.63 -27.20 10.61
N THR A 498 11.58 -27.07 9.69
CA THR A 498 13.01 -27.29 9.95
C THR A 498 13.77 -25.99 10.24
N THR A 499 13.09 -24.84 10.22
CA THR A 499 13.73 -23.54 10.46
C THR A 499 13.88 -23.26 11.96
N GLN A 500 14.94 -22.52 12.31
CA GLN A 500 15.13 -22.09 13.70
C GLN A 500 14.00 -21.15 14.14
N THR A 501 13.50 -20.29 13.23
CA THR A 501 12.42 -19.36 13.58
C THR A 501 11.12 -20.09 13.92
N TYR A 502 10.82 -21.22 13.26
CA TYR A 502 9.69 -22.07 13.65
C TYR A 502 9.88 -22.65 15.05
N ALA A 503 11.07 -23.16 15.37
CA ALA A 503 11.38 -23.69 16.70
C ALA A 503 11.26 -22.60 17.79
N ASP A 504 11.78 -21.40 17.52
CA ASP A 504 11.69 -20.24 18.42
C ASP A 504 10.23 -19.81 18.63
N ASN A 505 9.42 -19.80 17.56
CA ASN A 505 8.00 -19.47 17.65
C ASN A 505 7.23 -20.54 18.45
N LEU A 506 7.50 -21.82 18.19
CA LEU A 506 6.85 -22.93 18.87
C LEU A 506 7.16 -22.95 20.38
N ALA A 507 8.36 -22.55 20.77
CA ALA A 507 8.77 -22.45 22.18
C ALA A 507 7.92 -21.44 22.99
N CYS A 508 7.25 -20.48 22.34
CA CYS A 508 6.33 -19.57 23.03
C CYS A 508 5.13 -20.28 23.69
N LEU A 509 4.72 -21.46 23.19
CA LEU A 509 3.67 -22.27 23.80
C LEU A 509 4.09 -22.80 25.17
N ASP A 510 5.39 -22.95 25.41
CA ASP A 510 5.93 -23.52 26.64
C ASP A 510 6.23 -22.45 27.70
N ASP A 511 6.21 -21.15 27.36
CA ASP A 511 6.54 -20.06 28.29
C ASP A 511 5.50 -19.93 29.44
N PRO A 512 5.89 -20.17 30.71
CA PRO A 512 4.97 -20.16 31.86
C PRO A 512 4.45 -18.77 32.26
N ARG A 513 5.00 -17.72 31.65
CA ARG A 513 4.54 -16.34 31.89
C ARG A 513 3.21 -16.06 31.20
N ASN A 514 2.90 -16.74 30.10
CA ASN A 514 1.60 -16.64 29.42
C ASN A 514 0.54 -17.41 30.21
N LYS A 515 -0.42 -16.70 30.79
CA LYS A 515 -1.44 -17.24 31.71
C LYS A 515 -2.69 -17.74 31.02
N TYR A 516 -2.95 -17.24 29.82
CA TYR A 516 -4.04 -17.68 28.98
C TYR A 516 -3.56 -17.85 27.55
N LEU A 517 -4.25 -18.73 26.83
CA LEU A 517 -4.19 -18.86 25.40
C LEU A 517 -5.44 -18.19 24.81
N VAL A 518 -5.25 -17.23 23.93
CA VAL A 518 -6.31 -16.63 23.10
C VAL A 518 -6.18 -17.22 21.69
N TRP A 519 -7.17 -17.99 21.27
CA TRP A 519 -7.07 -18.84 20.09
C TRP A 519 -8.21 -18.59 19.11
N ASP A 520 -7.85 -18.15 17.91
CA ASP A 520 -8.72 -18.13 16.74
C ASP A 520 -8.56 -19.44 15.96
N GLN A 521 -9.53 -20.34 16.11
CA GLN A 521 -9.50 -21.64 15.45
C GLN A 521 -9.70 -21.57 13.93
N THR A 522 -10.12 -20.41 13.40
CA THR A 522 -10.18 -20.18 11.95
C THR A 522 -8.82 -19.77 11.36
N PHE A 523 -7.91 -19.29 12.22
CA PHE A 523 -6.54 -18.93 11.87
C PHE A 523 -5.57 -20.09 12.11
N VAL A 524 -5.61 -20.70 13.31
CA VAL A 524 -4.83 -21.89 13.69
C VAL A 524 -5.79 -23.06 13.89
N THR A 525 -6.02 -23.83 12.83
CA THR A 525 -7.00 -24.93 12.83
C THR A 525 -6.46 -26.15 13.57
N TYR A 526 -7.12 -26.58 14.65
CA TYR A 526 -6.68 -27.69 15.50
C TYR A 526 -6.31 -28.95 14.71
N GLU A 527 -7.22 -29.42 13.84
CA GLU A 527 -7.08 -30.70 13.16
C GLU A 527 -5.96 -30.74 12.11
N ARG A 528 -5.43 -29.58 11.74
CA ARG A 528 -4.47 -29.45 10.65
C ARG A 528 -3.07 -29.06 11.14
N GLN A 529 -2.92 -28.70 12.41
CA GLN A 529 -1.62 -28.37 12.96
C GLN A 529 -0.71 -29.60 13.07
N PRO A 530 0.62 -29.40 13.00
CA PRO A 530 1.58 -30.44 13.34
C PRO A 530 1.32 -31.02 14.75
N PRO A 531 1.50 -32.34 14.97
CA PRO A 531 1.21 -32.99 16.26
C PRO A 531 1.92 -32.34 17.46
N GLU A 532 3.15 -31.87 17.27
CA GLU A 532 3.94 -31.19 18.31
C GLU A 532 3.32 -29.87 18.80
N VAL A 533 2.55 -29.19 17.96
CA VAL A 533 1.84 -27.96 18.32
C VAL A 533 0.68 -28.32 19.25
N ILE A 534 -0.08 -29.34 18.86
CA ILE A 534 -1.26 -29.82 19.58
C ILE A 534 -0.87 -30.36 20.95
N GLU A 535 0.17 -31.20 21.00
CA GLU A 535 0.69 -31.72 22.25
C GLU A 535 1.07 -30.60 23.23
N ARG A 536 1.69 -29.51 22.74
CA ARG A 536 2.04 -28.35 23.57
C ARG A 536 0.82 -27.58 24.05
N ILE A 537 -0.18 -27.41 23.20
CA ILE A 537 -1.45 -26.77 23.58
C ILE A 537 -2.12 -27.57 24.70
N GLU A 538 -2.36 -28.87 24.48
CA GLU A 538 -3.06 -29.73 25.43
C GLU A 538 -2.32 -29.88 26.77
N ARG A 539 -0.98 -29.92 26.71
CA ARG A 539 -0.12 -30.02 27.89
C ARG A 539 -0.12 -28.75 28.73
N ASN A 540 -0.11 -27.57 28.10
CA ASN A 540 0.12 -26.31 28.80
C ASN A 540 -1.17 -25.53 29.08
N PHE A 541 -2.26 -25.75 28.33
CA PHE A 541 -3.50 -24.99 28.42
C PHE A 541 -4.71 -25.92 28.57
N ASP A 542 -5.69 -25.48 29.36
CA ASP A 542 -6.94 -26.19 29.55
C ASP A 542 -8.04 -25.62 28.65
N CYS A 543 -8.25 -26.27 27.51
CA CYS A 543 -9.29 -25.86 26.56
C CYS A 543 -10.59 -26.66 26.68
N THR A 544 -10.76 -27.54 27.68
CA THR A 544 -12.01 -28.31 27.84
C THR A 544 -13.16 -27.47 28.38
N ASP A 545 -12.87 -26.52 29.27
CA ASP A 545 -13.82 -25.57 29.85
C ASP A 545 -13.59 -24.15 29.31
N ALA A 546 -13.18 -24.03 28.04
CA ALA A 546 -12.85 -22.75 27.45
C ALA A 546 -14.08 -21.84 27.27
N THR A 547 -13.90 -20.55 27.51
CA THR A 547 -14.90 -19.52 27.20
C THR A 547 -14.71 -19.03 25.77
N THR A 548 -15.78 -18.91 24.98
CA THR A 548 -15.72 -18.41 23.60
C THR A 548 -16.35 -17.03 23.48
N TYR A 549 -15.59 -16.09 22.90
CA TYR A 549 -15.97 -14.73 22.58
C TYR A 549 -15.91 -14.52 21.07
N ASN A 550 -17.07 -14.56 20.41
CA ASN A 550 -17.18 -14.55 18.95
C ASN A 550 -16.36 -15.68 18.29
N VAL A 551 -15.23 -15.37 17.64
CA VAL A 551 -14.32 -16.33 17.00
C VAL A 551 -13.12 -16.72 17.88
N LEU A 552 -12.98 -16.12 19.06
CA LEU A 552 -11.86 -16.32 19.96
C LEU A 552 -12.23 -17.28 21.09
N THR A 553 -11.40 -18.29 21.30
CA THR A 553 -11.47 -19.20 22.43
C THR A 553 -10.40 -18.84 23.44
N LEU A 554 -10.81 -18.63 24.69
CA LEU A 554 -9.93 -18.33 25.81
C LEU A 554 -9.71 -19.60 26.64
N CYS A 555 -8.46 -20.09 26.68
CA CYS A 555 -8.09 -21.24 27.51
C CYS A 555 -7.14 -20.79 28.64
N PRO A 556 -7.48 -21.05 29.92
CA PRO A 556 -6.53 -20.84 31.01
C PRO A 556 -5.32 -21.77 30.90
N ARG A 557 -4.19 -21.37 31.48
CA ARG A 557 -3.04 -22.27 31.65
C ARG A 557 -3.34 -23.36 32.69
N ARG A 558 -2.82 -24.57 32.47
CA ARG A 558 -2.83 -25.68 33.44
C ARG A 558 -1.89 -25.45 34.63
#